data_AF-A0A3B9L8E6-F1
#
_entry.id   AF-A0A3B9L8E6-F1
#
_cell.length_a   1.000
_cell.length_b   1.000
_cell.length_c   1.000
_cell.angle_alpha   90.00
_cell.angle_beta   90.00
_cell.angle_gamma   90.00
#
_symmetry.space_group_name_H-M   'P 1'
#
loop_
_entity.id
_entity.type
_entity.pdbx_description
1 polymer ?
#
loop_
_entity_poly.entity_id
_entity_poly.type
_entity_poly.pdbx_seq_one_letter_code
_entity_poly.pdbx_strand_id
1 'polypeptide(L)'
;GVEVGDAAIPGLQKRIIRLARAKNKLVITATQMMESMINSPIPTRAEVSDVANAVLDGTDAVMLSAETASGHYPVESVQAMDRVCKEAEKEYESLHHIERRAHLHHRIDEAVAAAAVFTARHYDVKAIVALTTSGNSAQWLSRADCSVPIYALSPDVIARRKLTLHRNVFPFPILQQNRSRDQIFHDIESVLLGSTLVVAGDEVLVTFGEPFGTLGGTNSMKIVKIGVPQS
;
A
#
# COMPACT_ATOMS: atom_id res chain seq x y z
N GLY A 1 -13.61 -1.89 -23.91
CA GLY A 1 -14.86 -1.45 -24.56
C GLY A 1 -15.21 -2.26 -25.79
N VAL A 2 -14.26 -2.40 -26.73
CA VAL A 2 -14.51 -2.97 -28.06
C VAL A 2 -15.09 -4.40 -28.04
N GLU A 3 -14.67 -5.26 -27.10
CA GLU A 3 -15.09 -6.67 -27.09
C GLU A 3 -16.37 -6.96 -26.29
N VAL A 4 -16.75 -6.09 -25.35
CA VAL A 4 -17.80 -6.37 -24.34
C VAL A 4 -18.90 -5.31 -24.28
N GLY A 5 -18.82 -4.26 -25.10
CA GLY A 5 -19.69 -3.09 -25.04
C GLY A 5 -19.27 -2.11 -23.94
N ASP A 6 -19.47 -0.82 -24.20
CA ASP A 6 -19.14 0.28 -23.29
C ASP A 6 -19.95 0.26 -21.98
N ALA A 7 -21.25 0.00 -22.07
CA ALA A 7 -22.15 -0.05 -20.92
C ALA A 7 -21.78 -1.11 -19.87
N ALA A 8 -21.09 -2.19 -20.29
CA ALA A 8 -20.66 -3.25 -19.37
C ALA A 8 -19.34 -2.93 -18.64
N ILE A 9 -18.55 -1.96 -19.13
CA ILE A 9 -17.20 -1.67 -18.62
C ILE A 9 -17.20 -1.35 -17.12
N PRO A 10 -18.06 -0.45 -16.59
CA PRO A 10 -17.98 -0.08 -15.17
C PRO A 10 -18.22 -1.27 -14.24
N GLY A 11 -19.17 -2.15 -14.60
CA GLY A 11 -19.46 -3.36 -13.85
C GLY A 11 -18.31 -4.37 -13.89
N LEU A 12 -17.68 -4.54 -15.05
CA LEU A 12 -16.54 -5.44 -15.22
C LEU A 12 -15.30 -4.96 -14.49
N GLN A 13 -14.98 -3.66 -14.52
CA GLN A 13 -13.87 -3.06 -13.78
C GLN A 13 -14.00 -3.38 -12.28
N LYS A 14 -15.16 -3.07 -11.68
CA LYS A 14 -15.45 -3.36 -10.27
C LYS A 14 -15.25 -4.84 -9.94
N ARG A 15 -15.72 -5.73 -10.83
CA ARG A 15 -15.59 -7.18 -10.64
C ARG A 15 -14.13 -7.63 -10.71
N ILE A 16 -13.35 -7.14 -11.67
CA ILE A 16 -11.93 -7.49 -11.85
C ILE A 16 -11.13 -7.04 -10.64
N ILE A 17 -11.29 -5.80 -10.20
CA ILE A 17 -10.60 -5.25 -9.01
C ILE A 17 -10.92 -6.10 -7.78
N ARG A 18 -12.20 -6.39 -7.52
CA ARG A 18 -12.62 -7.22 -6.39
C ARG A 18 -12.00 -8.62 -6.44
N LEU A 19 -12.00 -9.27 -7.60
CA LEU A 19 -11.43 -10.61 -7.77
C LEU A 19 -9.91 -10.60 -7.59
N ALA A 20 -9.21 -9.59 -8.11
CA ALA A 20 -7.77 -9.45 -7.93
C ALA A 20 -7.42 -9.29 -6.45
N ARG A 21 -8.10 -8.39 -5.73
CA ARG A 21 -7.93 -8.20 -4.28
C ARG A 21 -8.21 -9.47 -3.49
N ALA A 22 -9.30 -10.18 -3.80
CA ALA A 22 -9.65 -11.44 -3.14
C ALA A 22 -8.61 -12.55 -3.38
N LYS A 23 -7.91 -12.52 -4.51
CA LYS A 23 -6.82 -13.45 -4.85
C LYS A 23 -5.43 -12.92 -4.46
N ASN A 24 -5.35 -11.82 -3.71
CA ASN A 24 -4.11 -11.15 -3.33
C ASN A 24 -3.22 -10.85 -4.55
N LYS A 25 -3.81 -10.40 -5.65
CA LYS A 25 -3.09 -9.97 -6.85
C LYS A 25 -3.13 -8.45 -6.96
N LEU A 26 -2.03 -7.90 -7.47
CA LEU A 26 -1.95 -6.50 -7.86
C LEU A 26 -2.96 -6.22 -8.97
N VAL A 27 -3.66 -5.08 -8.89
CA VAL A 27 -4.55 -4.60 -9.94
C VAL A 27 -4.27 -3.14 -10.28
N ILE A 28 -4.16 -2.86 -11.58
CA ILE A 28 -3.91 -1.53 -12.11
C ILE A 28 -5.11 -1.14 -12.96
N THR A 29 -5.72 0.01 -12.69
CA THR A 29 -6.73 0.59 -13.59
C THR A 29 -6.03 1.49 -14.59
N ALA A 30 -6.30 1.27 -15.87
CA ALA A 30 -5.49 1.78 -16.95
C ALA A 30 -6.34 2.26 -18.12
N THR A 31 -5.73 3.15 -18.92
CA THR A 31 -6.25 3.77 -20.15
C THR A 31 -7.32 4.83 -19.89
N GLN A 32 -7.27 5.92 -20.67
CA GLN A 32 -8.27 6.99 -20.70
C GLN A 32 -8.62 7.60 -19.33
N MET A 33 -7.67 7.58 -18.39
CA MET A 33 -7.91 8.08 -17.03
C MET A 33 -7.96 9.62 -17.01
N MET A 34 -7.06 10.27 -17.77
CA MET A 34 -6.97 11.73 -17.88
C MET A 34 -6.66 12.17 -19.32
N GLU A 35 -7.24 11.49 -20.32
CA GLU A 35 -6.95 11.66 -21.75
C GLU A 35 -6.95 13.12 -22.22
N SER A 36 -7.89 13.95 -21.73
CA SER A 36 -7.97 15.37 -22.07
C SER A 36 -6.70 16.14 -21.70
N MET A 37 -5.95 15.65 -20.71
CA MET A 37 -4.71 16.27 -20.24
C MET A 37 -3.53 16.13 -21.21
N ILE A 38 -3.67 15.37 -22.29
CA ILE A 38 -2.72 15.41 -23.41
C ILE A 38 -2.63 16.83 -23.98
N ASN A 39 -3.75 17.56 -24.02
CA ASN A 39 -3.86 18.89 -24.64
C ASN A 39 -4.39 19.97 -23.67
N SER A 40 -4.71 19.62 -22.43
CA SER A 40 -5.23 20.53 -21.40
C SER A 40 -4.44 20.42 -20.10
N PRO A 41 -4.13 21.52 -19.40
CA PRO A 41 -3.48 21.47 -18.09
C PRO A 41 -4.42 21.02 -16.95
N ILE A 42 -5.73 20.87 -17.22
CA ILE A 42 -6.75 20.54 -16.23
C ILE A 42 -7.64 19.41 -16.76
N PRO A 43 -7.89 18.35 -15.96
CA PRO A 43 -8.78 17.27 -16.36
C PRO A 43 -10.25 17.70 -16.32
N THR A 44 -11.08 16.97 -17.04
CA THR A 44 -12.53 17.13 -16.99
C THR A 44 -13.11 16.57 -15.69
N ARG A 45 -14.34 16.99 -15.34
CA ARG A 45 -15.07 16.42 -14.19
C ARG A 45 -15.31 14.92 -14.33
N ALA A 46 -15.52 14.43 -15.55
CA ALA A 46 -15.74 13.02 -15.82
C ALA A 46 -14.49 12.18 -15.51
N GLU A 47 -13.32 12.63 -15.96
CA GLU A 47 -12.02 11.98 -15.69
C GLU A 47 -11.69 11.99 -14.19
N VAL A 48 -11.90 13.11 -13.51
CA VAL A 48 -11.75 13.19 -12.05
C VAL A 48 -12.65 12.16 -11.35
N SER A 49 -13.91 12.05 -11.78
CA SER A 49 -14.83 11.07 -11.21
C SER A 49 -14.42 9.63 -11.52
N ASP A 50 -13.86 9.36 -12.69
CA ASP A 50 -13.46 8.01 -13.09
C ASP A 50 -12.25 7.51 -12.28
N VAL A 51 -11.23 8.36 -12.15
CA VAL A 51 -10.06 8.11 -11.28
C VAL A 51 -10.51 7.88 -9.83
N ALA A 52 -11.36 8.77 -9.30
CA ALA A 52 -11.86 8.62 -7.94
C ALA A 52 -12.61 7.28 -7.75
N ASN A 53 -13.49 6.92 -8.68
CA ASN A 53 -14.20 5.64 -8.62
C ASN A 53 -13.25 4.43 -8.67
N ALA A 54 -12.19 4.47 -9.48
CA ALA A 54 -11.19 3.41 -9.51
C ALA A 54 -10.48 3.23 -8.15
N VAL A 55 -10.14 4.34 -7.48
CA VAL A 55 -9.57 4.34 -6.12
C VAL A 55 -10.56 3.78 -5.11
N LEU A 56 -11.81 4.22 -5.16
CA LEU A 56 -12.89 3.74 -4.28
C LEU A 56 -13.22 2.25 -4.50
N ASP A 57 -13.07 1.76 -5.71
CA ASP A 57 -13.23 0.34 -6.03
C ASP A 57 -12.11 -0.54 -5.45
N GLY A 58 -11.00 0.08 -5.03
CA GLY A 58 -9.87 -0.61 -4.41
C GLY A 58 -8.76 -0.96 -5.39
N THR A 59 -8.59 -0.21 -6.49
CA THR A 59 -7.41 -0.40 -7.34
C THR A 59 -6.11 -0.16 -6.55
N ASP A 60 -5.03 -0.85 -6.92
CA ASP A 60 -3.73 -0.65 -6.27
C ASP A 60 -2.97 0.54 -6.87
N ALA A 61 -3.11 0.71 -8.18
CA ALA A 61 -2.50 1.80 -8.91
C ALA A 61 -3.40 2.24 -10.07
N VAL A 62 -3.23 3.51 -10.44
CA VAL A 62 -3.84 4.12 -11.62
C VAL A 62 -2.73 4.45 -12.61
N MET A 63 -3.01 4.31 -13.91
CA MET A 63 -2.01 4.43 -14.96
C MET A 63 -2.31 5.59 -15.90
N LEU A 64 -1.32 6.45 -16.09
CA LEU A 64 -1.26 7.43 -17.17
C LEU A 64 -0.53 6.81 -18.36
N SER A 65 -1.00 7.10 -19.58
CA SER A 65 -0.48 6.56 -20.84
C SER A 65 0.09 7.70 -21.70
N ALA A 66 -0.66 8.17 -22.70
CA ALA A 66 -0.23 9.24 -23.59
C ALA A 66 -0.07 10.58 -22.86
N GLU A 67 -0.83 10.78 -21.78
CA GLU A 67 -0.78 11.98 -20.93
C GLU A 67 0.65 12.30 -20.47
N THR A 68 1.40 11.28 -20.04
CA THR A 68 2.77 11.42 -19.55
C THR A 68 3.84 11.07 -20.58
N ALA A 69 3.50 10.23 -21.57
CA ALA A 69 4.48 9.75 -22.56
C ALA A 69 4.73 10.77 -23.67
N SER A 70 3.68 11.47 -24.11
CA SER A 70 3.74 12.39 -25.26
C SER A 70 2.84 13.63 -25.12
N GLY A 71 2.14 13.78 -24.00
CA GLY A 71 1.25 14.90 -23.74
C GLY A 71 2.00 16.21 -23.47
N HIS A 72 1.30 17.33 -23.61
CA HIS A 72 1.87 18.66 -23.38
C HIS A 72 2.01 19.01 -21.88
N TYR A 73 1.29 18.29 -21.01
CA TYR A 73 1.22 18.56 -19.56
C TYR A 73 1.50 17.30 -18.71
N PRO A 74 2.65 16.64 -18.88
CA PRO A 74 2.94 15.36 -18.22
C PRO A 74 3.07 15.49 -16.69
N VAL A 75 3.64 16.59 -16.21
CA VAL A 75 3.83 16.84 -14.77
C VAL A 75 2.48 17.15 -14.11
N GLU A 76 1.68 18.01 -14.74
CA GLU A 76 0.36 18.41 -14.28
C GLU A 76 -0.59 17.21 -14.24
N SER A 77 -0.48 16.29 -15.20
CA SER A 77 -1.25 15.04 -15.23
C SER A 77 -0.96 14.18 -14.00
N VAL A 78 0.31 14.01 -13.64
CA VAL A 78 0.70 13.27 -12.41
C VAL A 78 0.21 14.00 -11.16
N GLN A 79 0.35 15.34 -11.10
CA GLN A 79 -0.11 16.12 -9.95
C GLN A 79 -1.64 16.10 -9.81
N ALA A 80 -2.39 16.13 -10.91
CA ALA A 80 -3.84 16.01 -10.91
C ALA A 80 -4.26 14.62 -10.41
N MET A 81 -3.62 13.57 -10.93
CA MET A 81 -3.85 12.19 -10.48
C MET A 81 -3.60 12.04 -8.97
N ASP A 82 -2.46 12.53 -8.47
CA ASP A 82 -2.12 12.50 -7.04
C ASP A 82 -3.17 13.20 -6.17
N ARG A 83 -3.61 14.40 -6.57
CA ARG A 83 -4.66 15.14 -5.83
C ARG A 83 -5.98 14.37 -5.80
N VAL A 84 -6.41 13.80 -6.91
CA VAL A 84 -7.67 13.05 -6.98
C VAL A 84 -7.59 11.79 -6.12
N CYS A 85 -6.48 11.05 -6.18
CA CYS A 85 -6.27 9.87 -5.33
C CYS A 85 -6.35 10.21 -3.84
N LYS A 86 -5.62 11.24 -3.39
CA LYS A 86 -5.62 11.68 -1.98
C LYS A 86 -7.00 12.08 -1.47
N GLU A 87 -7.79 12.77 -2.30
CA GLU A 87 -9.16 13.14 -1.92
C GLU A 87 -10.08 11.92 -1.87
N ALA A 88 -9.99 11.01 -2.85
CA ALA A 88 -10.79 9.79 -2.87
C ALA A 88 -10.46 8.84 -1.71
N GLU A 89 -9.20 8.77 -1.28
CA GLU A 89 -8.76 7.93 -0.17
C GLU A 89 -9.39 8.30 1.17
N LYS A 90 -9.79 9.56 1.38
CA LYS A 90 -10.48 10.00 2.61
C LYS A 90 -11.85 9.32 2.78
N GLU A 91 -12.52 9.01 1.67
CA GLU A 91 -13.82 8.32 1.66
C GLU A 91 -13.67 6.79 1.57
N TYR A 92 -12.47 6.29 1.31
CA TYR A 92 -12.26 4.86 1.13
C TYR A 92 -12.50 4.06 2.41
N GLU A 93 -12.01 4.54 3.55
CA GLU A 93 -12.18 3.83 4.82
C GLU A 93 -13.67 3.70 5.19
N SER A 94 -14.44 4.78 5.05
CA SER A 94 -15.86 4.82 5.36
C SER A 94 -16.67 3.75 4.61
N LEU A 95 -16.32 3.52 3.34
CA LEU A 95 -16.98 2.56 2.46
C LEU A 95 -16.56 1.11 2.68
N HIS A 96 -15.30 0.88 3.07
CA HIS A 96 -14.74 -0.47 3.25
C HIS A 96 -14.66 -0.90 4.73
N HIS A 97 -15.24 -0.13 5.65
CA HIS A 97 -15.40 -0.50 7.08
C HIS A 97 -16.26 -1.74 7.30
N ILE A 98 -16.99 -2.22 6.29
CA ILE A 98 -17.75 -3.47 6.38
C ILE A 98 -16.76 -4.62 6.46
N GLU A 99 -16.64 -5.17 7.66
CA GLU A 99 -15.86 -6.35 8.02
C GLU A 99 -15.71 -7.29 6.82
N ARG A 100 -14.48 -7.45 6.31
CA ARG A 100 -14.16 -8.67 5.55
C ARG A 100 -14.58 -9.81 6.47
N ARG A 101 -15.66 -10.50 6.10
CA ARG A 101 -16.12 -11.73 6.75
C ARG A 101 -14.88 -12.52 7.13
N ALA A 102 -14.79 -12.91 8.40
CA ALA A 102 -13.68 -13.70 8.92
C ALA A 102 -13.53 -14.96 8.07
N HIS A 103 -12.66 -14.88 7.06
CA HIS A 103 -12.21 -16.04 6.31
C HIS A 103 -11.17 -16.72 7.18
N LEU A 104 -11.21 -18.05 7.24
CA LEU A 104 -10.15 -18.80 7.90
C LEU A 104 -8.84 -18.50 7.18
N HIS A 105 -7.87 -17.93 7.90
CA HIS A 105 -6.53 -17.74 7.39
C HIS A 105 -5.82 -19.08 7.36
N HIS A 106 -5.26 -19.44 6.20
CA HIS A 106 -4.58 -20.73 6.02
C HIS A 106 -3.06 -20.63 6.19
N ARG A 107 -2.54 -19.42 6.41
CA ARG A 107 -1.12 -19.15 6.62
C ARG A 107 -0.90 -18.26 7.85
N ILE A 108 0.24 -18.46 8.52
CA ILE A 108 0.63 -17.68 9.70
C ILE A 108 0.85 -16.21 9.35
N ASP A 109 1.52 -15.92 8.22
CA ASP A 109 1.81 -14.56 7.77
C ASP A 109 0.55 -13.75 7.45
N GLU A 110 -0.46 -14.41 6.89
CA GLU A 110 -1.78 -13.83 6.67
C GLU A 110 -2.49 -13.50 7.99
N ALA A 111 -2.48 -14.41 8.96
CA ALA A 111 -3.11 -14.20 10.27
C ALA A 111 -2.44 -13.06 11.06
N VAL A 112 -1.11 -12.97 11.04
CA VAL A 112 -0.38 -11.86 11.67
C VAL A 112 -0.67 -10.54 10.97
N ALA A 113 -0.75 -10.51 9.64
CA ALA A 113 -1.13 -9.29 8.92
C ALA A 113 -2.55 -8.82 9.29
N ALA A 114 -3.50 -9.74 9.41
CA ALA A 114 -4.86 -9.44 9.85
C ALA A 114 -4.89 -8.88 11.28
N ALA A 115 -4.16 -9.51 12.21
CA ALA A 115 -4.03 -9.02 13.59
C ALA A 115 -3.34 -7.65 13.66
N ALA A 116 -2.34 -7.41 12.81
CA ALA A 116 -1.65 -6.14 12.73
C ALA A 116 -2.57 -5.01 12.26
N VAL A 117 -3.36 -5.26 11.23
CA VAL A 117 -4.32 -4.27 10.73
C VAL A 117 -5.44 -4.04 11.73
N PHE A 118 -5.95 -5.10 12.37
CA PHE A 118 -6.92 -4.94 13.45
C PHE A 118 -6.36 -4.04 14.55
N THR A 119 -5.12 -4.27 14.98
CA THR A 119 -4.47 -3.46 16.01
C THR A 119 -4.30 -2.02 15.56
N ALA A 120 -3.77 -1.78 14.36
CA ALA A 120 -3.56 -0.43 13.83
C ALA A 120 -4.86 0.37 13.62
N ARG A 121 -6.00 -0.30 13.47
CA ARG A 121 -7.32 0.36 13.41
C ARG A 121 -7.88 0.74 14.79
N HIS A 122 -7.50 0.03 15.84
CA HIS A 122 -8.04 0.21 17.19
C HIS A 122 -7.06 0.86 18.16
N TYR A 123 -5.80 1.03 17.75
CA TYR A 123 -4.73 1.65 18.51
C TYR A 123 -4.00 2.65 17.62
N ASP A 124 -3.82 3.89 18.10
CA ASP A 124 -3.23 5.01 17.34
C ASP A 124 -1.71 4.85 17.17
N VAL A 125 -1.31 3.85 16.37
CA VAL A 125 0.07 3.75 15.87
C VAL A 125 0.27 4.69 14.69
N LYS A 126 1.45 5.29 14.59
CA LYS A 126 1.79 6.19 13.48
C LYS A 126 2.11 5.46 12.18
N ALA A 127 2.54 4.20 12.27
CA ALA A 127 2.84 3.40 11.10
C ALA A 127 2.79 1.89 11.40
N ILE A 128 2.56 1.10 10.35
CA ILE A 128 2.87 -0.33 10.35
C ILE A 128 4.22 -0.52 9.67
N VAL A 129 5.16 -1.15 10.35
CA VAL A 129 6.49 -1.45 9.83
C VAL A 129 6.56 -2.93 9.48
N ALA A 130 6.68 -3.25 8.20
CA ALA A 130 6.76 -4.62 7.71
C ALA A 130 8.20 -4.99 7.40
N LEU A 131 8.88 -5.72 8.28
CA LEU A 131 10.19 -6.29 8.01
C LEU A 131 10.03 -7.52 7.11
N THR A 132 10.50 -7.45 5.88
CA THR A 132 10.25 -8.49 4.86
C THR A 132 11.44 -8.67 3.93
N THR A 133 11.68 -9.89 3.46
CA THR A 133 12.71 -10.15 2.43
C THR A 133 12.11 -10.04 1.04
N SER A 134 11.11 -10.88 0.72
CA SER A 134 10.49 -10.96 -0.62
C SER A 134 9.35 -9.97 -0.86
N GLY A 135 8.81 -9.35 0.19
CA GLY A 135 7.67 -8.42 0.11
C GLY A 135 6.30 -9.03 0.43
N ASN A 136 6.20 -10.36 0.60
CA ASN A 136 4.90 -11.03 0.80
C ASN A 136 4.13 -10.49 2.02
N SER A 137 4.82 -10.21 3.13
CA SER A 137 4.20 -9.68 4.35
C SER A 137 3.58 -8.30 4.12
N ALA A 138 4.29 -7.42 3.42
CA ALA A 138 3.79 -6.09 3.05
C ALA A 138 2.62 -6.18 2.06
N GLN A 139 2.64 -7.17 1.15
CA GLN A 139 1.52 -7.44 0.26
C GLN A 139 0.26 -7.84 1.04
N TRP A 140 0.35 -8.71 2.05
CA TRP A 140 -0.79 -9.05 2.91
C TRP A 140 -1.37 -7.84 3.62
N LEU A 141 -0.51 -7.02 4.22
CA LEU A 141 -0.90 -5.78 4.90
C LEU A 141 -1.61 -4.82 3.94
N SER A 142 -1.08 -4.65 2.72
CA SER A 142 -1.67 -3.75 1.69
C SER A 142 -3.08 -4.15 1.24
N ARG A 143 -3.51 -5.38 1.48
CA ARG A 143 -4.86 -5.82 1.11
C ARG A 143 -5.91 -5.33 2.09
N ALA A 144 -5.50 -4.97 3.29
CA ALA A 144 -6.40 -4.56 4.34
C ALA A 144 -6.67 -3.06 4.25
N ASP A 145 -7.91 -2.67 4.52
CA ASP A 145 -8.35 -1.29 4.35
C ASP A 145 -7.93 -0.47 5.58
N CYS A 146 -6.68 -0.02 5.60
CA CYS A 146 -6.11 0.76 6.69
C CYS A 146 -5.38 1.98 6.13
N SER A 147 -5.72 3.16 6.64
CA SER A 147 -5.08 4.44 6.32
C SER A 147 -3.69 4.57 6.91
N VAL A 148 -3.36 3.82 7.96
CA VAL A 148 -2.04 3.85 8.58
C VAL A 148 -0.98 3.42 7.55
N PRO A 149 0.05 4.24 7.29
CA PRO A 149 1.05 3.95 6.26
C PRO A 149 1.84 2.67 6.58
N ILE A 150 2.12 1.88 5.55
CA ILE A 150 2.90 0.64 5.67
C ILE A 150 4.33 0.90 5.18
N TYR A 151 5.29 0.92 6.10
CA TYR A 151 6.71 1.01 5.78
C TYR A 151 7.32 -0.39 5.61
N ALA A 152 7.60 -0.78 4.37
CA ALA A 152 8.14 -2.10 4.07
C ALA A 152 9.67 -2.08 4.02
N LEU A 153 10.31 -2.62 5.04
CA LEU A 153 11.76 -2.65 5.17
C LEU A 153 12.30 -3.97 4.60
N SER A 154 13.06 -3.88 3.50
CA SER A 154 13.62 -5.05 2.81
C SER A 154 15.06 -4.83 2.35
N PRO A 155 15.93 -5.86 2.43
CA PRO A 155 17.26 -5.84 1.82
C PRO A 155 17.22 -6.01 0.30
N ASP A 156 16.18 -6.63 -0.25
CA ASP A 156 16.07 -6.94 -1.68
C ASP A 156 15.52 -5.75 -2.48
N VAL A 157 16.33 -5.23 -3.40
CA VAL A 157 15.94 -4.13 -4.30
C VAL A 157 14.79 -4.51 -5.22
N ILE A 158 14.69 -5.78 -5.63
CA ILE A 158 13.62 -6.25 -6.52
C ILE A 158 12.30 -6.26 -5.75
N ALA A 159 12.29 -6.79 -4.52
CA ALA A 159 11.13 -6.72 -3.65
C ALA A 159 10.69 -5.27 -3.42
N ARG A 160 11.62 -4.37 -3.08
CA ARG A 160 11.31 -2.93 -2.88
C ARG A 160 10.66 -2.30 -4.12
N ARG A 161 11.20 -2.53 -5.32
CA ARG A 161 10.63 -2.00 -6.57
C ARG A 161 9.23 -2.53 -6.87
N LYS A 162 8.91 -3.77 -6.48
CA LYS A 162 7.55 -4.33 -6.64
C LYS A 162 6.57 -3.71 -5.66
N LEU A 163 7.03 -3.42 -4.44
CA LEU A 163 6.19 -2.89 -3.37
C LEU A 163 5.75 -1.45 -3.62
N THR A 164 6.44 -0.68 -4.46
CA THR A 164 5.99 0.68 -4.84
C THR A 164 4.64 0.70 -5.59
N LEU A 165 4.20 -0.45 -6.12
CA LEU A 165 2.90 -0.58 -6.77
C LEU A 165 1.78 -1.00 -5.81
N HIS A 166 2.12 -1.40 -4.58
CA HIS A 166 1.13 -1.85 -3.62
C HIS A 166 0.53 -0.65 -2.90
N ARG A 167 -0.81 -0.61 -2.83
CA ARG A 167 -1.53 0.47 -2.17
C ARG A 167 -1.06 0.67 -0.74
N ASN A 168 -0.80 1.93 -0.38
CA ASN A 168 -0.37 2.37 0.96
C ASN A 168 0.93 1.71 1.47
N VAL A 169 1.78 1.19 0.57
CA VAL A 169 3.08 0.60 0.92
C VAL A 169 4.23 1.48 0.43
N PHE A 170 5.13 1.82 1.35
CA PHE A 170 6.31 2.62 1.08
C PHE A 170 7.57 1.81 1.43
N PRO A 171 8.35 1.35 0.44
CA PRO A 171 9.48 0.47 0.68
C PRO A 171 10.76 1.24 1.01
N PHE A 172 11.51 0.75 2.01
CA PHE A 172 12.79 1.32 2.45
C PHE A 172 13.88 0.23 2.54
N PRO A 173 15.15 0.58 2.26
CA PRO A 173 16.26 -0.35 2.40
C PRO A 173 16.57 -0.61 3.87
N ILE A 174 16.84 -1.87 4.22
CA ILE A 174 17.41 -2.26 5.52
C ILE A 174 18.34 -3.45 5.35
N LEU A 175 19.38 -3.56 6.18
CA LEU A 175 20.21 -4.75 6.25
C LEU A 175 19.63 -5.72 7.29
N GLN A 176 19.43 -6.99 6.91
CA GLN A 176 18.90 -8.02 7.82
C GLN A 176 19.91 -9.13 8.14
N GLN A 177 20.90 -9.35 7.26
CA GLN A 177 21.87 -10.44 7.43
C GLN A 177 22.93 -10.09 8.47
N ASN A 178 23.38 -11.10 9.23
CA ASN A 178 24.43 -10.98 10.25
C ASN A 178 24.14 -9.92 11.32
N ARG A 179 22.86 -9.69 11.63
CA ARG A 179 22.41 -8.76 12.66
C ARG A 179 21.68 -9.52 13.77
N SER A 180 21.90 -9.13 15.02
CA SER A 180 21.06 -9.58 16.14
C SER A 180 19.67 -8.92 16.06
N ARG A 181 18.71 -9.47 16.80
CA ARG A 181 17.38 -8.87 16.93
C ARG A 181 17.47 -7.40 17.33
N ASP A 182 18.25 -7.10 18.37
CA ASP A 182 18.32 -5.75 18.93
C ASP A 182 18.98 -4.78 17.94
N GLN A 183 19.96 -5.24 17.16
CA GLN A 183 20.53 -4.46 16.06
C GLN A 183 19.50 -4.17 14.96
N ILE A 184 18.66 -5.14 14.60
CA ILE A 184 17.60 -4.94 13.60
C ILE A 184 16.59 -3.89 14.07
N PHE A 185 16.13 -3.96 15.32
CA PHE A 185 15.21 -2.94 15.84
C PHE A 185 15.86 -1.55 15.88
N HIS A 186 17.14 -1.46 16.24
CA HIS A 186 17.87 -0.20 16.18
C HIS A 186 18.01 0.34 14.74
N ASP A 187 18.27 -0.55 13.76
CA ASP A 187 18.33 -0.18 12.34
C ASP A 187 16.95 0.28 11.84
N ILE A 188 15.84 -0.37 12.27
CA ILE A 188 14.47 0.06 11.97
C ILE A 188 14.25 1.48 12.48
N GLU A 189 14.54 1.77 13.76
CA GLU A 189 14.40 3.11 14.33
C GLU A 189 15.22 4.14 13.57
N SER A 190 16.46 3.80 13.22
CA SER A 190 17.36 4.67 12.46
C SER A 190 16.79 5.03 11.08
N VAL A 191 16.22 4.06 10.37
CA VAL A 191 15.58 4.30 9.06
C VAL A 191 14.35 5.20 9.21
N LEU A 192 13.50 4.94 10.20
CA LEU A 192 12.26 5.69 10.40
C LEU A 192 12.53 7.15 10.80
N LEU A 193 13.42 7.38 11.76
CA LEU A 193 13.81 8.71 12.22
C LEU A 193 14.62 9.45 11.16
N GLY A 194 15.59 8.79 10.54
CA GLY A 194 16.46 9.39 9.51
C GLY A 194 15.70 9.80 8.24
N SER A 195 14.58 9.12 7.96
CA SER A 195 13.70 9.43 6.82
C SER A 195 12.53 10.35 7.19
N THR A 196 12.48 10.87 8.43
CA THR A 196 11.40 11.74 8.95
C THR A 196 9.99 11.13 8.81
N LEU A 197 9.89 9.80 8.88
CA LEU A 197 8.63 9.07 8.73
C LEU A 197 7.82 9.02 10.02
N VAL A 198 8.52 9.18 11.14
CA VAL A 198 8.01 9.24 12.53
C VAL A 198 8.94 10.14 13.34
N VAL A 199 8.48 10.57 14.52
CA VAL A 199 9.30 11.31 15.49
C VAL A 199 9.53 10.50 16.77
N ALA A 200 10.51 10.92 17.58
CA ALA A 200 10.75 10.28 18.87
C ALA A 200 9.51 10.38 19.77
N GLY A 201 9.14 9.27 20.39
CA GLY A 201 7.93 9.14 21.20
C GLY A 201 6.73 8.54 20.44
N ASP A 202 6.75 8.51 19.10
CA ASP A 202 5.73 7.83 18.32
C ASP A 202 5.76 6.31 18.56
N GLU A 203 4.60 5.68 18.44
CA GLU A 203 4.47 4.23 18.50
C GLU A 203 4.19 3.67 17.12
N VAL A 204 4.88 2.59 16.78
CA VAL A 204 4.73 1.88 15.51
C VAL A 204 4.46 0.40 15.75
N LEU A 205 3.78 -0.22 14.80
CA LEU A 205 3.50 -1.65 14.82
C LEU A 205 4.44 -2.40 13.89
N VAL A 206 5.40 -3.14 14.45
CA VAL A 206 6.39 -3.89 13.67
C VAL A 206 5.91 -5.32 13.45
N THR A 207 5.85 -5.77 12.20
CA THR A 207 5.62 -7.18 11.83
C THR A 207 6.91 -7.78 11.28
N PHE A 208 7.27 -8.98 11.72
CA PHE A 208 8.52 -9.64 11.35
C PHE A 208 8.41 -11.16 11.47
N GLY A 209 9.39 -11.88 10.91
CA GLY A 209 9.52 -13.33 11.06
C GLY A 209 10.73 -13.67 11.92
N GLU A 210 10.57 -14.58 12.87
CA GLU A 210 11.68 -15.19 13.61
C GLU A 210 11.94 -16.63 13.15
N PRO A 211 13.21 -17.03 12.97
CA PRO A 211 14.43 -16.22 13.09
C PRO A 211 14.63 -15.25 11.91
N PHE A 212 15.19 -14.07 12.19
CA PHE A 212 15.41 -13.03 11.19
C PHE A 212 16.28 -13.51 10.01
N GLY A 213 15.99 -13.01 8.80
CA GLY A 213 16.75 -13.34 7.60
C GLY A 213 16.41 -14.68 6.96
N THR A 214 15.54 -15.49 7.58
CA THR A 214 15.03 -16.71 6.94
C THR A 214 13.83 -16.41 6.04
N LEU A 215 13.85 -17.01 4.84
CA LEU A 215 12.69 -17.02 3.95
C LEU A 215 11.69 -18.04 4.53
N GLY A 216 10.56 -17.60 5.06
CA GLY A 216 9.66 -18.56 5.73
C GLY A 216 8.35 -18.05 6.29
N GLY A 217 8.17 -16.73 6.42
CA GLY A 217 6.88 -16.12 6.77
C GLY A 217 6.93 -15.30 8.05
N THR A 218 6.24 -14.16 8.02
CA THR A 218 5.97 -13.35 9.22
C THR A 218 5.17 -14.16 10.22
N ASN A 219 5.61 -14.18 11.48
CA ASN A 219 4.97 -14.91 12.57
C ASN A 219 4.82 -14.08 13.85
N SER A 220 5.32 -12.84 13.85
CA SER A 220 5.39 -11.98 15.02
C SER A 220 4.93 -10.56 14.70
N MET A 221 4.33 -9.91 15.69
CA MET A 221 4.04 -8.48 15.69
C MET A 221 4.38 -7.86 17.06
N LYS A 222 4.87 -6.62 17.08
CA LYS A 222 5.25 -5.90 18.31
C LYS A 222 4.94 -4.41 18.17
N ILE A 223 4.32 -3.80 19.18
CA ILE A 223 4.23 -2.35 19.30
C ILE A 223 5.54 -1.83 19.91
N VAL A 224 6.13 -0.83 19.27
CA VAL A 224 7.43 -0.26 19.64
C VAL A 224 7.29 1.25 19.73
N LYS A 225 7.76 1.83 20.84
CA LYS A 225 7.92 3.27 20.98
C LYS A 225 9.29 3.69 20.46
N ILE A 226 9.33 4.61 19.51
CA ILE A 226 10.54 5.03 18.80
C ILE A 226 11.34 6.02 19.65
N GLY A 227 12.68 5.86 19.70
CA GLY A 227 13.57 6.82 20.33
C GLY A 227 13.52 6.84 21.87
N VAL A 228 12.95 5.81 22.49
CA VAL A 228 12.93 5.63 23.95
C VAL A 228 13.60 4.30 24.28
N PRO A 229 14.59 4.26 25.20
CA PRO A 229 15.20 3.00 25.63
C PRO A 229 14.11 2.05 26.15
N GLN A 230 14.05 0.83 25.59
CA GLN A 230 13.17 -0.19 26.14
C GLN A 230 13.80 -0.71 27.44
N SER A 231 13.09 -0.51 28.55
CA SER A 231 13.44 -1.02 29.89
C SER A 231 13.35 -2.53 29.97
#